data_AF-A0AAV8ZTK4-F1
#
_entry.id   AF-A0AAV8ZTK4-F1
#
_cell.length_a   1.000
_cell.length_b   1.000
_cell.length_c   1.000
_cell.angle_alpha   90.00
_cell.angle_beta   90.00
_cell.angle_gamma   90.00
#
_symmetry.space_group_name_H-M   'P 1'
#
loop_
_entity.id
_entity.type
_entity.pdbx_description
1 polymer ?
#
loop_
_entity_poly.entity_id
_entity_poly.type
_entity_poly.pdbx_seq_one_letter_code
_entity_poly.pdbx_strand_id
1 'polypeptide(L)'
;MQCKYLPAPIGCLQYHTAASGTVTSFNYGETINGALVTLPDGTTRPGSRQIANLNYGICVDMLPGYCSIQWTNSKPFVLTAVTNGDELDDIANRGFSLDYTQMACSNLPNAFFMT
;
A
#
# COMPACT_ATOMS: atom_id res chain seq x y z
N MET A 1 -1.19 34.00 0.58
CA MET A 1 -1.28 32.69 -0.09
C MET A 1 -1.63 31.68 0.99
N GLN A 2 -2.86 31.19 1.02
CA GLN A 2 -3.32 30.30 2.09
C GLN A 2 -3.19 28.87 1.62
N CYS A 3 -2.32 28.08 2.26
CA CYS A 3 -2.24 26.64 2.03
C CYS A 3 -3.58 26.03 2.44
N LYS A 4 -4.46 25.80 1.47
CA LYS A 4 -5.73 25.13 1.70
C LYS A 4 -5.39 23.66 1.95
N TYR A 5 -5.45 23.23 3.21
CA TYR A 5 -5.41 21.83 3.56
C TYR A 5 -6.64 21.18 2.91
N LEU A 6 -6.44 20.47 1.80
CA LEU A 6 -7.50 19.68 1.19
C LEU A 6 -7.60 18.40 2.03
N PRO A 7 -8.73 18.18 2.73
CA PRO A 7 -8.93 16.94 3.45
C PRO A 7 -8.89 15.77 2.47
N ALA A 8 -8.43 14.62 2.95
CA ALA A 8 -8.40 13.40 2.15
C ALA A 8 -9.78 13.13 1.53
N PRO A 9 -9.85 12.75 0.23
CA PRO A 9 -11.11 12.39 -0.40
C PRO A 9 -11.82 11.24 0.32
N ILE A 10 -13.15 11.18 0.17
CA ILE A 10 -13.95 10.07 0.71
C ILE A 10 -13.43 8.75 0.12
N GLY A 11 -13.17 7.78 1.00
CA GLY A 11 -12.63 6.46 0.62
C GLY A 11 -11.11 6.32 0.74
N CYS A 12 -10.38 7.42 0.99
CA CYS A 12 -8.94 7.42 1.20
C CYS A 12 -8.60 7.24 2.70
N LEU A 13 -8.45 5.99 3.16
CA LEU A 13 -8.03 5.72 4.54
C LEU A 13 -6.52 5.93 4.74
N GLN A 14 -5.75 6.00 3.66
CA GLN A 14 -4.40 6.54 3.63
C GLN A 14 -4.33 7.62 2.55
N TYR A 15 -3.71 8.77 2.86
CA TYR A 15 -3.60 9.90 1.96
C TYR A 15 -2.19 10.46 1.96
N HIS A 16 -1.55 10.42 0.80
CA HIS A 16 -0.19 10.87 0.59
C HIS A 16 -0.18 12.12 -0.29
N THR A 17 0.49 13.17 0.15
CA THR A 17 0.55 14.46 -0.58
C THR A 17 1.95 14.80 -1.09
N ALA A 18 2.93 13.92 -0.86
CA ALA A 18 4.32 14.14 -1.26
C ALA A 18 4.57 13.62 -2.69
N ALA A 19 5.59 14.20 -3.34
CA ALA A 19 6.04 13.78 -4.67
C ALA A 19 6.58 12.35 -4.68
N SER A 20 7.03 11.82 -3.55
CA SER A 20 7.45 10.43 -3.38
C SER A 20 7.22 9.97 -1.95
N GLY A 21 7.19 8.66 -1.76
CA GLY A 21 7.04 8.04 -0.45
C GLY A 21 6.79 6.54 -0.58
N THR A 22 6.39 5.93 0.53
CA THR A 22 6.08 4.50 0.60
C THR A 22 4.62 4.32 1.00
N VAL A 23 3.90 3.51 0.23
CA VAL A 23 2.53 3.08 0.51
C VAL A 23 2.60 1.69 1.11
N THR A 24 1.92 1.49 2.25
CA THR A 24 1.86 0.18 2.90
C THR A 24 0.42 -0.24 3.13
N SER A 25 0.14 -1.53 3.05
CA SER A 25 -1.16 -2.04 3.49
C SER A 25 -1.33 -1.91 5.00
N PHE A 26 -2.57 -1.84 5.50
CA PHE A 26 -2.83 -1.76 6.95
C PHE A 26 -2.32 -2.97 7.76
N ASN A 27 -2.19 -4.13 7.13
CA ASN A 27 -1.59 -5.32 7.73
C ASN A 27 -0.07 -5.43 7.51
N TYR A 28 0.58 -4.37 7.01
CA TYR A 28 2.00 -4.41 6.72
C TYR A 28 2.83 -4.61 8.00
N GLY A 29 3.83 -5.48 7.94
CA GLY A 29 4.76 -5.70 9.04
C GLY A 29 6.09 -6.25 8.55
N GLU A 30 7.19 -5.73 9.07
CA GLU A 30 8.54 -6.18 8.71
C GLU A 30 8.93 -7.48 9.43
N THR A 31 8.31 -7.73 10.59
CA THR A 31 8.57 -8.92 11.42
C THR A 31 7.34 -9.80 11.54
N ILE A 32 7.56 -11.02 12.03
CA ILE A 32 6.50 -11.93 12.46
C ILE A 32 5.54 -11.18 13.41
N ASN A 33 4.25 -11.52 13.33
CA ASN A 33 3.24 -10.97 14.23
C ASN A 33 3.57 -11.32 15.69
N GLY A 34 3.66 -10.32 16.56
CA GLY A 34 3.86 -10.52 17.99
C GLY A 34 2.61 -11.00 18.73
N ALA A 35 1.43 -10.88 18.11
CA ALA A 35 0.20 -11.43 18.64
C ALA A 35 0.19 -12.95 18.47
N LEU A 36 0.34 -13.66 19.59
CA LEU A 36 0.25 -15.11 19.64
C LEU A 36 -1.22 -15.54 19.75
N VAL A 37 -1.58 -16.60 19.03
CA VAL A 37 -2.89 -17.24 19.08
C VAL A 37 -2.71 -18.63 19.68
N THR A 38 -3.50 -18.95 20.71
CA THR A 38 -3.58 -20.31 21.26
C THR A 38 -4.62 -21.09 20.48
N LEU A 39 -4.20 -22.20 19.90
CA LEU A 39 -5.04 -23.05 19.07
C LEU A 39 -5.82 -24.05 19.92
N PRO A 40 -6.89 -24.67 19.36
CA PRO A 40 -7.65 -25.71 20.04
C PRO A 40 -6.82 -26.92 20.49
N ASP A 41 -5.65 -27.13 19.88
CA ASP A 41 -4.68 -28.18 20.24
C ASP A 41 -3.76 -27.80 21.42
N GLY A 42 -3.92 -26.59 21.99
CA GLY A 42 -3.11 -26.08 23.11
C GLY A 42 -1.76 -25.50 22.70
N THR A 43 -1.40 -25.53 21.42
CA THR A 43 -0.18 -24.87 20.93
C THR A 43 -0.38 -23.37 20.79
N THR A 44 0.70 -22.61 20.90
CA THR A 44 0.68 -21.15 20.74
C THR A 44 1.56 -20.77 19.56
N ARG A 45 0.99 -20.07 18.58
CA ARG A 45 1.65 -19.73 17.31
C ARG A 45 1.44 -18.26 16.97
N PRO A 46 2.36 -17.61 16.25
CA PRO A 46 2.13 -16.27 15.73
C PRO A 46 0.89 -16.24 14.84
N GLY A 47 -0.04 -15.34 15.14
CA GLY A 47 -1.22 -15.12 14.32
C GLY A 47 -0.87 -14.45 12.99
N SER A 48 -1.79 -14.56 12.04
CA SER A 48 -1.72 -13.83 10.78
C SER A 48 -2.05 -12.34 11.01
N ARG A 49 -1.56 -11.41 10.17
CA ARG A 49 -1.91 -9.97 10.26
C ARG A 49 -3.14 -9.63 9.42
N GLN A 50 -3.82 -10.65 8.87
CA GLN A 50 -4.92 -10.51 7.94
C GLN A 50 -6.08 -9.76 8.58
N ILE A 51 -6.55 -8.70 7.93
CA ILE A 51 -7.75 -7.96 8.35
C ILE A 51 -8.88 -8.41 7.42
N ALA A 52 -9.87 -9.10 7.97
CA ALA A 52 -10.99 -9.61 7.20
C ALA A 52 -11.84 -8.47 6.62
N ASN A 53 -12.36 -8.67 5.41
CA ASN A 53 -13.30 -7.77 4.74
C ASN A 53 -12.78 -6.33 4.53
N LEU A 54 -11.49 -6.18 4.23
CA LEU A 54 -10.87 -4.87 4.06
C LEU A 54 -11.05 -4.35 2.62
N ASN A 55 -11.97 -3.40 2.43
CA ASN A 55 -12.14 -2.63 1.19
C ASN A 55 -11.83 -1.16 1.47
N TYR A 56 -10.61 -0.72 1.13
CA TYR A 56 -10.13 0.63 1.43
C TYR A 56 -9.32 1.19 0.26
N GLY A 57 -9.36 2.52 0.11
CA GLY A 57 -8.50 3.25 -0.79
C GLY A 57 -7.24 3.76 -0.10
N ILE A 58 -6.11 3.65 -0.79
CA ILE A 58 -4.91 4.42 -0.52
C ILE A 58 -4.77 5.42 -1.66
N CYS A 59 -4.70 6.70 -1.32
CA CYS A 59 -4.74 7.78 -2.30
C CYS A 59 -3.44 8.56 -2.27
N VAL A 60 -2.95 8.91 -3.46
CA VAL A 60 -1.81 9.81 -3.65
C VAL A 60 -2.35 11.04 -4.36
N ASP A 61 -2.17 12.21 -3.76
CA ASP A 61 -2.53 13.50 -4.35
C ASP A 61 -1.53 13.85 -5.45
N MET A 62 -2.04 14.16 -6.64
CA MET A 62 -1.21 14.54 -7.77
C MET A 62 -0.75 15.99 -7.61
N LEU A 63 0.56 16.19 -7.50
CA LEU A 63 1.14 17.52 -7.39
C LEU A 63 1.03 18.28 -8.73
N PRO A 64 0.85 19.62 -8.71
CA PRO A 64 0.87 20.42 -9.93
C PRO A 64 2.15 20.21 -10.74
N GLY A 65 2.02 20.01 -12.06
CA GLY A 65 3.17 19.76 -12.95
C GLY A 65 3.65 18.30 -12.98
N TYR A 66 3.02 17.40 -12.24
CA TYR A 66 3.23 15.95 -12.31
C TYR A 66 2.08 15.27 -13.06
N CYS A 67 2.40 14.26 -13.88
CA CYS A 67 1.44 13.64 -14.80
C CYS A 67 1.35 12.11 -14.67
N SER A 68 2.20 11.47 -13.87
CA SER A 68 2.09 10.03 -13.62
C SER A 68 2.74 9.63 -12.30
N ILE A 69 2.42 8.43 -11.84
CA ILE A 69 3.05 7.81 -10.67
C ILE A 69 3.84 6.59 -11.14
N GLN A 70 5.12 6.57 -10.83
CA GLN A 70 5.95 5.39 -10.92
C GLN A 70 5.93 4.65 -9.58
N TRP A 71 5.39 3.43 -9.60
CA TRP A 71 5.46 2.50 -8.48
C TRP A 71 6.70 1.61 -8.62
N THR A 72 7.50 1.53 -7.55
CA THR A 72 8.71 0.73 -7.32
C THR A 72 9.72 0.64 -8.48
N ASN A 73 11.01 0.56 -8.19
CA ASN A 73 12.01 0.43 -9.25
C ASN A 73 12.02 -0.95 -9.95
N SER A 74 11.35 -1.95 -9.38
CA SER A 74 11.20 -3.28 -9.97
C SER A 74 10.05 -3.27 -10.99
N LYS A 75 10.33 -3.50 -12.27
CA LYS A 75 9.31 -3.65 -13.33
C LYS A 75 9.68 -4.78 -14.30
N PRO A 76 8.70 -5.58 -14.79
CA PRO A 76 7.31 -5.66 -14.33
C PRO A 76 7.19 -6.43 -13.01
N PHE A 77 6.15 -6.14 -12.22
CA PHE A 77 5.81 -6.90 -11.01
C PHE A 77 4.31 -7.18 -10.95
N VAL A 78 3.94 -8.29 -10.31
CA VAL A 78 2.56 -8.63 -9.96
C VAL A 78 2.52 -8.71 -8.44
N LEU A 79 1.62 -7.95 -7.82
CA LEU A 79 1.34 -8.08 -6.41
C LEU A 79 0.19 -9.08 -6.22
N THR A 80 0.50 -10.26 -5.69
CA THR A 80 -0.50 -11.28 -5.37
C THR A 80 -0.61 -11.42 -3.85
N ALA A 81 -1.79 -11.15 -3.30
CA ALA A 81 -2.13 -11.55 -1.94
C ALA A 81 -2.85 -12.90 -2.02
N VAL A 82 -2.30 -13.93 -1.38
CA VAL A 82 -2.96 -15.23 -1.25
C VAL A 82 -3.49 -15.35 0.17
N THR A 83 -4.79 -15.53 0.28
CA THR A 83 -5.49 -15.87 1.52
C THR A 83 -6.33 -17.11 1.26
N ASN A 84 -6.23 -18.11 2.11
CA ASN A 84 -7.09 -19.30 2.11
C ASN A 84 -7.71 -19.42 3.53
N GLY A 85 -8.48 -20.46 3.81
CA GLY A 85 -9.06 -20.65 5.16
C GLY A 85 -8.10 -21.17 6.23
N ASP A 86 -6.80 -21.28 5.93
CA ASP A 86 -5.75 -21.73 6.85
C ASP A 86 -4.68 -20.63 6.97
N GLU A 87 -5.01 -19.56 7.69
CA GLU A 87 -4.07 -18.46 7.94
C GLU A 87 -3.14 -18.74 9.14
N LEU A 88 -3.24 -19.91 9.76
CA LEU A 88 -2.37 -20.35 10.84
C LEU A 88 -1.03 -20.76 10.22
N ASP A 89 0.05 -20.05 10.55
CA ASP A 89 1.40 -20.17 9.94
C ASP A 89 1.66 -19.44 8.63
N ASP A 90 0.66 -18.74 8.08
CA ASP A 90 0.84 -17.82 6.96
C ASP A 90 1.54 -16.51 7.40
N ILE A 91 2.66 -16.66 8.13
CA ILE A 91 3.50 -15.58 8.66
C ILE A 91 4.16 -14.77 7.54
N ALA A 92 4.09 -15.25 6.29
CA ALA A 92 4.53 -14.56 5.08
C ALA A 92 3.48 -13.56 4.55
N ASN A 93 2.21 -13.67 4.96
CA ASN A 93 1.19 -12.69 4.62
C ASN A 93 1.33 -11.44 5.50
N ARG A 94 2.35 -10.65 5.17
CA ARG A 94 2.75 -9.44 5.89
C ARG A 94 2.33 -8.18 5.14
N GLY A 95 1.31 -8.28 4.29
CA GLY A 95 0.86 -7.17 3.47
C GLY A 95 1.85 -6.77 2.37
N PHE A 96 1.73 -5.55 1.86
CA PHE A 96 2.60 -4.98 0.84
C PHE A 96 3.19 -3.63 1.27
N SER A 97 4.36 -3.32 0.72
CA SER A 97 5.02 -2.02 0.82
C SER A 97 5.56 -1.66 -0.56
N LEU A 98 5.12 -0.52 -1.09
CA LEU A 98 5.46 -0.05 -2.43
C LEU A 98 5.92 1.39 -2.36
N ASP A 99 7.14 1.64 -2.82
CA ASP A 99 7.59 3.01 -3.07
C ASP A 99 6.87 3.58 -4.28
N TYR A 100 6.53 4.86 -4.20
CA TYR A 100 5.98 5.62 -5.30
C TYR A 100 6.79 6.90 -5.52
N THR A 101 6.89 7.32 -6.77
CA THR A 101 7.45 8.61 -7.16
C THR A 101 6.62 9.20 -8.28
N GLN A 102 6.11 10.40 -8.09
CA GLN A 102 5.42 11.16 -9.12
C GLN A 102 6.44 11.63 -10.15
N MET A 103 6.13 11.45 -11.43
CA MET A 103 6.96 11.94 -12.53
C MET A 103 6.39 13.25 -13.07
N ALA A 104 7.27 14.26 -13.17
CA ALA A 104 6.94 15.52 -13.80
C ALA A 104 6.49 15.30 -15.25
N CYS A 105 5.53 16.09 -15.72
CA CYS A 105 5.01 15.99 -17.08
C CYS A 105 6.11 16.16 -18.14
N SER A 106 7.12 16.99 -17.86
CA SER A 106 8.28 17.21 -18.74
C SER A 106 9.20 15.98 -18.87
N ASN A 107 9.12 15.05 -17.93
CA ASN A 107 10.06 13.93 -17.79
C ASN A 107 9.41 12.59 -18.14
N LEU A 108 8.20 12.59 -18.72
CA LEU A 108 7.54 11.36 -19.14
C LEU A 108 8.29 10.75 -20.34
N PRO A 109 8.73 9.48 -20.28
CA PRO A 109 9.50 8.85 -21.34
C PRO A 109 8.72 8.61 -22.65
N ASN A 110 7.42 8.95 -22.68
CA ASN A 110 6.60 9.09 -23.89
C ASN A 110 5.51 10.13 -23.60
N ALA A 111 5.81 11.40 -23.79
CA ALA A 111 4.80 12.46 -23.79
C ALA A 111 3.93 12.35 -25.05
N PHE A 112 3.03 11.36 -25.12
CA PHE A 112 1.85 11.47 -25.95
C PHE A 112 0.90 12.41 -25.21
N PHE A 113 0.99 13.69 -25.53
CA PHE A 113 0.03 14.69 -25.12
C PHE A 113 -1.33 14.26 -25.70
N MET A 114 -2.20 13.64 -24.88
CA MET A 114 -3.63 13.63 -25.19
C MET A 114 -4.13 15.04 -24.89
N THR A 115 -4.10 15.89 -25.92
CA THR A 115 -4.98 17.04 -26.06
C THR A 115 -6.42 16.57 -26.25
#